data_AF-A0A3N9UPC8-F1
#
_entry.id   AF-A0A3N9UPC8-F1
#
_cell.length_a   1.000
_cell.length_b   1.000
_cell.length_c   1.000
_cell.angle_alpha   90.00
_cell.angle_beta   90.00
_cell.angle_gamma   90.00
#
_symmetry.space_group_name_H-M   'P 1'
#
loop_
_entity.id
_entity.type
_entity.pdbx_description
1 polymer ?
#
loop_
_entity_poly.entity_id
_entity_poly.type
_entity_poly.pdbx_seq_one_letter_code
_entity_poly.pdbx_strand_id
1 'polypeptide(L)'
;MTPEQQPSSPAPNPAAPDSHWERETLEKVLLASVEEQRRNRRWGIFFKSLLALYLGAFLWMAWNPFSGHSGKDGDAHTAVIDVAGVIAPGQPASAENIIDGLRDAADDKKTKGILLR
;
A
#
# COMPACT_ATOMS: atom_id res chain seq x y z
N MET A 1 -7.13 -69.66 66.00
CA MET A 1 -6.27 -68.55 66.46
C MET A 1 -5.02 -68.59 65.60
N THR A 2 -5.05 -67.88 64.48
CA THR A 2 -3.94 -67.76 63.52
C THR A 2 -3.96 -66.31 63.04
N PRO A 3 -2.82 -65.59 63.04
CA PRO A 3 -2.83 -64.14 62.90
C PRO A 3 -3.03 -63.73 61.43
N GLU A 4 -3.94 -62.81 61.19
CA GLU A 4 -4.12 -62.15 59.89
C GLU A 4 -2.86 -61.37 59.50
N GLN A 5 -2.34 -61.68 58.32
CA GLN A 5 -1.25 -60.98 57.67
C GLN A 5 -1.71 -59.59 57.22
N GLN A 6 -1.00 -58.59 57.68
CA GLN A 6 -1.19 -57.17 57.40
C GLN A 6 -0.79 -56.84 55.94
N PRO A 7 -1.67 -56.25 55.10
CA PRO A 7 -1.24 -55.75 53.81
C PRO A 7 -0.46 -54.44 54.00
N SER A 8 0.76 -54.43 53.48
CA SER A 8 1.69 -53.31 53.42
C SER A 8 1.08 -52.06 52.79
N SER A 9 1.18 -50.94 53.50
CA SER A 9 0.79 -49.60 53.02
C SER A 9 1.54 -49.19 51.75
N PRO A 10 0.88 -48.57 50.75
CA PRO A 10 1.60 -47.81 49.74
C PRO A 10 2.04 -46.48 50.36
N ALA A 11 3.33 -46.16 50.19
CA ALA A 11 3.91 -44.90 50.65
C ALA A 11 3.20 -43.69 50.01
N PRO A 12 3.01 -42.58 50.73
CA PRO A 12 2.43 -41.37 50.18
C PRO A 12 3.43 -40.75 49.20
N ASN A 13 3.04 -40.64 47.93
CA ASN A 13 3.82 -39.99 46.90
C ASN A 13 3.89 -38.47 47.22
N PRO A 14 5.06 -37.89 47.54
CA PRO A 14 5.15 -36.46 47.80
C PRO A 14 5.33 -35.71 46.46
N ALA A 15 4.57 -34.63 46.29
CA ALA A 15 4.61 -33.71 45.15
C ALA A 15 3.83 -34.15 43.89
N ALA A 16 2.50 -34.02 43.96
CA ALA A 16 1.78 -33.39 42.86
C ALA A 16 1.59 -31.91 43.26
N PRO A 17 2.49 -31.00 42.85
CA PRO A 17 2.30 -29.58 43.12
C PRO A 17 1.13 -29.10 42.24
N ASP A 18 -0.02 -28.87 42.86
CA ASP A 18 -0.94 -27.78 42.58
C ASP A 18 -1.18 -27.44 41.09
N SER A 19 -1.48 -28.41 40.24
CA SER A 19 -1.82 -28.22 38.80
C SER A 19 -2.88 -27.15 38.48
N HIS A 20 -3.58 -26.65 39.51
CA HIS A 20 -4.54 -25.56 39.42
C HIS A 20 -3.89 -24.23 38.99
N TRP A 21 -2.71 -23.87 39.52
CA TRP A 21 -2.09 -22.58 39.19
C TRP A 21 -1.53 -22.55 37.77
N GLU A 22 -1.02 -23.68 37.28
CA GLU A 22 -0.52 -23.82 35.90
C GLU A 22 -1.67 -23.66 34.89
N ARG A 23 -2.82 -24.27 35.18
CA ARG A 23 -4.02 -24.14 34.34
C ARG A 23 -4.55 -22.71 34.33
N GLU A 24 -4.59 -22.06 35.49
CA GLU A 24 -5.10 -20.69 35.62
C GLU A 24 -4.19 -19.67 34.91
N THR A 25 -2.87 -19.87 34.96
CA THR A 25 -1.91 -19.01 34.25
C THR A 25 -1.95 -19.24 32.74
N LEU A 26 -2.03 -20.49 32.29
CA LEU A 26 -2.23 -20.81 30.87
C LEU A 26 -3.55 -20.23 30.33
N GLU A 27 -4.63 -20.33 31.09
CA GLU A 27 -5.93 -19.76 30.73
C GLU A 27 -5.87 -18.24 30.62
N LYS A 28 -5.23 -17.56 31.58
CA LYS A 28 -5.02 -16.10 31.53
C LYS A 28 -4.17 -15.67 30.33
N VAL A 29 -3.12 -16.42 29.99
CA VAL A 29 -2.27 -16.13 28.82
C VAL A 29 -3.02 -16.38 27.51
N LEU A 30 -3.81 -17.45 27.43
CA LEU A 30 -4.66 -17.75 26.27
C LEU A 30 -5.71 -16.64 26.05
N LEU A 31 -6.35 -16.18 27.13
CA LEU A 31 -7.33 -15.10 27.06
C LEU A 31 -6.68 -13.75 26.70
N ALA A 32 -5.52 -13.42 27.26
CA ALA A 32 -4.77 -12.21 26.93
C ALA A 32 -4.30 -12.20 25.45
N SER A 33 -3.86 -13.35 24.94
CA SER A 33 -3.46 -13.53 23.54
C SER A 33 -4.59 -13.21 22.55
N VAL A 34 -5.81 -13.64 22.85
CA VAL A 34 -7.00 -13.39 21.99
C VAL A 34 -7.30 -11.90 21.88
N GLU A 35 -7.07 -11.13 22.94
CA GLU A 35 -7.27 -9.69 22.98
C GLU A 35 -6.26 -8.96 22.08
N GLU A 36 -5.00 -9.38 22.12
CA GLU A 36 -3.92 -8.90 21.24
C GLU A 36 -4.22 -9.23 19.76
N GLN A 37 -4.73 -10.44 19.50
CA GLN A 37 -5.02 -10.92 18.16
C GLN A 37 -6.19 -10.16 17.51
N ARG A 38 -7.20 -9.73 18.29
CA ARG A 38 -8.30 -8.87 17.82
C ARG A 38 -7.81 -7.49 17.41
N ARG A 39 -6.90 -6.91 18.18
CA ARG A 39 -6.30 -5.60 17.86
C ARG A 39 -5.40 -5.70 16.62
N ASN A 40 -4.61 -6.77 16.51
CA ASN A 40 -3.78 -7.04 15.34
C ASN A 40 -4.59 -7.26 14.04
N ARG A 41 -5.80 -7.84 14.13
CA ARG A 41 -6.70 -7.98 12.97
C ARG A 41 -7.08 -6.62 12.36
N ARG A 42 -7.41 -5.63 13.19
CA ARG A 42 -7.80 -4.28 12.72
C ARG A 42 -6.58 -3.50 12.24
N TRP A 43 -5.46 -3.62 12.94
CA TRP A 43 -4.19 -2.98 12.57
C TRP A 43 -3.62 -3.52 11.26
N GLY A 44 -3.75 -4.82 11.01
CA GLY A 44 -3.38 -5.43 9.74
C GLY A 44 -4.15 -4.86 8.56
N ILE A 45 -5.45 -4.56 8.72
CA ILE A 45 -6.26 -3.93 7.67
C ILE A 45 -5.82 -2.49 7.43
N PHE A 46 -5.56 -1.72 8.50
CA PHE A 46 -5.06 -0.35 8.38
C PHE A 46 -3.74 -0.29 7.62
N PHE A 47 -2.75 -1.08 8.02
CA PHE A 47 -1.46 -1.15 7.33
C PHE A 47 -1.59 -1.62 5.88
N LYS A 48 -2.43 -2.61 5.61
CA LYS A 48 -2.73 -3.06 4.23
C LYS A 48 -3.39 -1.97 3.40
N SER A 49 -4.32 -1.21 3.95
CA SER A 49 -4.95 -0.08 3.24
C SER A 49 -3.97 1.06 2.98
N LEU A 50 -3.07 1.34 3.93
CA LEU A 50 -2.06 2.37 3.80
C LEU A 50 -1.04 1.99 2.72
N LEU A 51 -0.63 0.71 2.70
CA LEU A 51 0.20 0.14 1.64
C LEU A 51 -0.52 0.14 0.29
N ALA A 52 -1.80 -0.25 0.24
CA ALA A 52 -2.57 -0.24 -1.01
C ALA A 52 -2.75 1.17 -1.56
N LEU A 53 -2.96 2.17 -0.70
CA LEU A 53 -3.08 3.58 -1.08
C LEU A 53 -1.73 4.14 -1.53
N TYR A 54 -0.64 3.80 -0.82
CA TYR A 54 0.72 4.15 -1.22
C TYR A 54 1.06 3.56 -2.60
N LEU A 55 0.82 2.26 -2.80
CA LEU A 55 1.09 1.56 -4.05
C LEU A 55 0.17 2.07 -5.16
N GLY A 56 -1.10 2.33 -4.87
CA GLY A 56 -2.05 2.92 -5.80
C GLY A 56 -1.66 4.33 -6.24
N ALA A 57 -1.21 5.18 -5.31
CA ALA A 57 -0.70 6.51 -5.62
C ALA A 57 0.59 6.45 -6.45
N PHE A 58 1.49 5.52 -6.10
CA PHE A 58 2.74 5.30 -6.84
C PHE A 58 2.47 4.81 -8.26
N LEU A 59 1.58 3.81 -8.43
CA LEU A 59 1.17 3.33 -9.75
C LEU A 59 0.44 4.41 -10.55
N TRP A 60 -0.41 5.21 -9.91
CA TRP A 60 -1.10 6.32 -10.55
C TRP A 60 -0.11 7.38 -11.07
N MET A 61 0.88 7.73 -10.26
CA MET A 61 1.95 8.65 -10.66
C MET A 61 2.82 8.04 -11.78
N ALA A 62 3.14 6.75 -11.70
CA ALA A 62 3.93 6.05 -12.71
C ALA A 62 3.20 5.90 -14.05
N TRP A 63 1.86 5.81 -14.03
CA TRP A 63 1.05 5.71 -15.25
C TRP A 63 0.92 7.06 -15.99
N ASN A 64 1.13 8.17 -15.29
CA ASN A 64 0.97 9.49 -15.86
C ASN A 64 2.25 10.35 -15.69
N PRO A 65 3.34 10.04 -16.43
CA PRO A 65 4.55 10.87 -16.43
C PRO A 65 4.29 12.30 -16.93
N PHE A 66 3.10 12.60 -17.46
CA PHE A 66 2.71 13.91 -17.96
C PHE A 66 1.77 14.73 -17.05
N SER A 67 1.23 14.18 -15.94
CA SER A 67 0.39 14.99 -15.01
C SER A 67 1.17 15.86 -14.02
N GLY A 68 2.49 15.99 -14.20
CA GLY A 68 3.32 16.98 -13.50
C GLY A 68 2.93 18.44 -13.78
N HIS A 69 1.92 18.69 -14.62
CA HIS A 69 1.35 20.03 -14.83
C HIS A 69 -0.14 20.02 -14.50
N SER A 70 -0.46 19.87 -13.21
CA SER A 70 -1.74 20.34 -12.69
C SER A 70 -1.74 21.89 -12.68
N GLY A 71 -1.64 22.47 -13.88
CA GLY A 71 -2.18 23.80 -14.13
C GLY A 71 -3.69 23.64 -14.00
N LYS A 72 -4.28 24.39 -13.08
CA LYS A 72 -5.73 24.46 -12.85
C LYS A 72 -6.44 24.54 -14.22
N ASP A 73 -7.40 23.66 -14.47
CA ASP A 73 -8.23 23.50 -15.70
C ASP A 73 -9.01 24.78 -16.10
N GLY A 74 -8.32 25.90 -16.29
CA GLY A 74 -8.95 27.20 -16.47
C GLY A 74 -8.00 28.38 -16.58
N ASP A 75 -6.74 28.24 -16.19
CA ASP A 75 -5.78 29.33 -16.38
C ASP A 75 -5.22 29.32 -17.80
N ALA A 76 -4.99 30.52 -18.34
CA ALA A 76 -4.34 30.68 -19.62
C ALA A 76 -3.06 29.82 -19.74
N HIS A 77 -2.89 29.13 -20.86
CA HIS A 77 -1.72 28.29 -21.10
C HIS A 77 -0.89 28.82 -22.28
N THR A 78 0.40 28.52 -22.26
CA THR A 78 1.31 28.79 -23.39
C THR A 78 1.50 27.47 -24.12
N ALA A 79 1.22 27.44 -25.41
CA ALA A 79 1.49 26.26 -26.23
C ALA A 79 3.00 26.16 -26.46
N VAL A 80 3.59 25.01 -26.15
CA VAL A 80 5.02 24.75 -26.37
C VAL A 80 5.13 23.68 -27.43
N ILE A 81 5.78 24.01 -28.55
CA ILE A 81 6.03 23.10 -29.67
C ILE A 81 7.54 22.84 -29.68
N ASP A 82 7.92 21.57 -29.51
CA ASP A 82 9.33 21.14 -29.48
C ASP A 82 9.69 20.49 -30.82
N VAL A 83 10.59 21.11 -31.56
CA VAL A 83 11.05 20.66 -32.87
C VAL A 83 12.37 19.91 -32.68
N ALA A 84 12.23 18.63 -32.34
CA ALA A 84 13.38 17.75 -32.15
C ALA A 84 13.75 17.02 -33.45
N GLY A 85 14.91 17.36 -34.02
CA GLY A 85 15.53 16.61 -35.12
C GLY A 85 15.49 17.31 -36.49
N VAL A 86 15.70 16.53 -37.54
CA VAL A 86 15.76 17.05 -38.92
C VAL A 86 14.35 17.18 -39.50
N ILE A 87 14.05 18.35 -40.05
CA ILE A 87 12.78 18.62 -40.73
C ILE A 87 12.81 17.93 -42.10
N ALA A 88 12.14 16.78 -42.18
CA ALA A 88 12.04 15.98 -43.40
C ALA A 88 10.64 15.37 -43.57
N PRO A 89 10.18 15.14 -44.81
CA PRO A 89 8.90 14.49 -45.06
C PRO A 89 8.80 13.12 -44.39
N GLY A 90 7.69 12.85 -43.70
CA GLY A 90 7.43 11.57 -43.04
C GLY A 90 8.22 11.31 -41.75
N GLN A 91 8.91 12.32 -41.21
CA GLN A 91 9.54 12.25 -39.88
C GLN A 91 8.66 12.93 -38.81
N PRO A 92 8.88 12.65 -37.52
CA PRO A 92 8.12 13.30 -36.44
C PRO A 92 8.19 14.84 -36.49
N ALA A 93 9.34 15.40 -36.87
CA ALA A 93 9.56 16.82 -37.09
C ALA A 93 9.23 17.29 -38.54
N SER A 94 8.25 16.68 -39.21
CA SER A 94 7.84 17.12 -40.55
C SER A 94 7.18 18.51 -40.51
N ALA A 95 7.26 19.24 -41.63
CA ALA A 95 6.64 20.55 -41.74
C ALA A 95 5.12 20.49 -41.57
N GLU A 96 4.48 19.44 -42.07
CA GLU A 96 3.04 19.20 -41.93
C GLU A 96 2.64 19.07 -40.44
N ASN A 97 3.36 18.25 -39.67
CA ASN A 97 3.07 18.04 -38.25
C ASN A 97 3.26 19.33 -37.44
N ILE A 98 4.29 20.12 -37.77
CA ILE A 98 4.57 21.39 -37.10
C ILE A 98 3.48 22.42 -37.42
N ILE A 99 3.04 22.50 -38.68
CA ILE A 99 1.99 23.43 -39.13
C ILE A 99 0.64 23.05 -38.49
N ASP A 100 0.32 21.76 -38.44
CA ASP A 100 -0.93 21.28 -37.82
C ASP A 100 -0.92 21.57 -36.32
N GLY A 101 0.18 21.27 -35.61
CA GLY A 101 0.32 21.60 -34.19
C GLY A 101 0.27 23.10 -33.91
N LEU A 102 0.78 23.94 -34.81
CA LEU A 102 0.69 25.40 -34.70
C LEU A 102 -0.74 25.90 -34.88
N ARG A 103 -1.50 25.31 -35.82
CA ARG A 103 -2.91 25.64 -36.04
C ARG A 103 -3.76 25.26 -34.85
N ASP A 104 -3.59 24.05 -34.34
CA ASP A 104 -4.31 23.57 -33.16
C ASP A 104 -4.03 24.46 -31.93
N ALA A 105 -2.76 24.87 -31.75
CA ALA A 105 -2.38 25.80 -30.69
C ALA A 105 -3.00 27.20 -30.86
N ALA A 106 -3.11 27.69 -32.10
CA ALA A 106 -3.68 29.00 -32.41
C ALA A 106 -5.21 29.03 -32.31
N ASP A 107 -5.87 27.90 -32.59
CA ASP A 107 -7.34 27.78 -32.53
C ASP A 107 -7.86 27.65 -31.09
N ASP A 108 -7.01 27.27 -30.12
CA ASP A 108 -7.38 27.25 -28.70
C ASP A 108 -7.48 28.67 -28.12
N LYS A 109 -8.69 29.04 -27.70
CA LYS A 109 -9.02 30.33 -27.05
C LYS A 109 -8.27 30.58 -25.73
N LYS A 110 -7.70 29.54 -25.12
CA LYS A 110 -6.93 29.63 -23.87
C LYS A 110 -5.43 29.85 -24.10
N THR A 111 -4.94 29.72 -25.34
CA THR A 111 -3.54 29.96 -25.70
C THR A 111 -3.23 31.46 -25.66
N LYS A 112 -2.29 31.87 -24.81
CA LYS A 112 -1.82 33.27 -24.75
C LYS A 112 -0.55 33.52 -25.56
N GLY A 113 0.18 32.47 -25.89
CA GLY A 113 1.43 32.55 -26.63
C GLY A 113 1.87 31.17 -27.08
N ILE A 114 2.70 31.16 -28.12
CA ILE A 114 3.28 29.94 -28.70
C ILE A 114 4.79 30.07 -28.61
N LEU A 115 5.43 29.10 -27.94
CA LEU A 115 6.88 29.00 -27.85
C LEU A 115 7.34 27.81 -28.70
N LEU A 116 8.19 28.10 -29.68
CA LEU A 116 8.87 27.09 -30.48
C LEU A 116 10.27 26.86 -29.90
N ARG A 117 10.60 25.62 -29.57
CA ARG A 117 11.93 25.21 -29.08
C ARG A 117 12.55 24.17 -29.99
#